data_AF-A0A7G7VKP3-F1
#
_entry.id   AF-A0A7G7VKP3-F1
#
_cell.length_a   1.000
_cell.length_b   1.000
_cell.length_c   1.000
_cell.angle_alpha   90.00
_cell.angle_beta   90.00
_cell.angle_gamma   90.00
#
_symmetry.space_group_name_H-M   'P 1'
#
loop_
_entity.id
_entity.type
_entity.pdbx_description
1 polymer ?
#
loop_
_entity_poly.entity_id
_entity_poly.type
_entity_poly.pdbx_seq_one_letter_code
_entity_poly.pdbx_strand_id
1 'polypeptide(L)'
;MDKMPSYLQEHRATLHETSSDKTQKEYMCNSTLTVFDFDGLKDWYVENHLPKLTQTPCSNDALWLDDNHVVFIEFKNGKIGPVENNEIVFKLYDSLLLLLDDKFDLSYCRPDFKQNISYTREHMDYILVYNADKYDEEHHTPHTKKGLERQGVQFSKLEEASKRQNPQNAKSRTAIYKAFRALGKRSIILFGLDRFKGYLFRQVYTMNQSEFEQYLQEQGVT
;
A
#
# COMPACT_ATOMS: atom_id res chain seq x y z
N MET A 1 24.20 16.28 7.79
CA MET A 1 23.44 15.05 7.53
C MET A 1 23.85 14.06 8.57
N ASP A 2 22.91 13.65 9.41
CA ASP A 2 23.18 12.61 10.40
C ASP A 2 23.46 11.28 9.69
N LYS A 3 24.30 10.46 10.31
CA LYS A 3 24.68 9.15 9.76
C LYS A 3 23.45 8.23 9.79
N MET A 4 23.15 7.57 8.67
CA MET A 4 22.06 6.58 8.61
C MET A 4 22.20 5.56 9.76
N PRO A 5 21.16 5.33 10.57
CA PRO A 5 21.15 4.31 11.61
C PRO A 5 21.52 2.91 11.09
N SER A 6 22.25 2.11 11.87
CA SER A 6 22.69 0.77 11.44
C SER A 6 21.52 -0.16 11.13
N TYR A 7 20.45 -0.11 11.93
CA TYR A 7 19.26 -0.92 11.69
C TYR A 7 18.60 -0.58 10.33
N LEU A 8 18.67 0.67 9.85
CA LEU A 8 18.22 0.98 8.48
C LEU A 8 19.22 0.47 7.44
N GLN A 9 20.53 0.59 7.71
CA GLN A 9 21.56 0.13 6.77
C GLN A 9 21.49 -1.36 6.47
N GLU A 10 21.18 -2.16 7.49
CA GLU A 10 21.10 -3.63 7.45
C GLU A 10 19.83 -4.13 6.74
N HIS A 11 18.76 -3.32 6.73
CA HIS A 11 17.46 -3.69 6.15
C HIS A 11 17.18 -2.97 4.83
N ARG A 12 18.23 -2.58 4.09
CA ARG A 12 18.06 -2.14 2.69
C ARG A 12 17.79 -3.34 1.80
N ALA A 13 16.80 -3.19 0.94
CA ALA A 13 16.41 -4.17 -0.05
C ALA A 13 16.00 -3.47 -1.34
N THR A 14 15.83 -4.24 -2.40
CA THR A 14 15.17 -3.79 -3.62
C THR A 14 13.66 -3.97 -3.49
N LEU A 15 12.90 -3.14 -4.21
CA LEU A 15 11.46 -3.28 -4.31
C LEU A 15 11.07 -4.68 -4.80
N HIS A 16 11.83 -5.24 -5.75
CA HIS A 16 11.69 -6.63 -6.19
C HIS A 16 11.73 -7.60 -5.01
N GLU A 17 12.77 -7.57 -4.18
CA GLU A 17 12.92 -8.48 -3.02
C GLU A 17 11.76 -8.35 -2.02
N THR A 18 11.34 -7.11 -1.71
CA THR A 18 10.22 -6.85 -0.79
C THR A 18 8.86 -7.25 -1.35
N SER A 19 8.73 -7.42 -2.67
CA SER A 19 7.48 -7.81 -3.33
C SER A 19 7.25 -9.32 -3.42
N SER A 20 8.10 -10.12 -2.76
CA SER A 20 8.09 -11.57 -2.86
C SER A 20 7.00 -12.23 -2.01
N ASP A 21 6.19 -13.09 -2.63
CA ASP A 21 5.32 -14.01 -1.89
C ASP A 21 6.15 -15.17 -1.35
N LYS A 22 6.39 -15.15 -0.03
CA LYS A 22 7.18 -16.16 0.71
C LYS A 22 6.67 -17.60 0.47
N THR A 23 5.41 -17.78 0.06
CA THR A 23 4.82 -19.12 -0.18
C THR A 23 4.98 -19.63 -1.61
N GLN A 24 5.04 -18.75 -2.62
CA GLN A 24 5.05 -19.15 -4.04
C GLN A 24 6.30 -18.71 -4.83
N LYS A 25 7.22 -17.93 -4.22
CA LYS A 25 8.36 -17.29 -4.91
C LYS A 25 7.95 -16.48 -6.14
N GLU A 26 6.72 -15.96 -6.13
CA GLU A 26 6.23 -15.03 -7.13
C GLU A 26 6.51 -13.61 -6.65
N TYR A 27 6.97 -12.76 -7.55
CA TYR A 27 7.25 -11.35 -7.29
C TYR A 27 6.18 -10.48 -7.94
N MET A 28 5.74 -9.43 -7.25
CA MET A 28 4.74 -8.51 -7.78
C MET A 28 5.34 -7.30 -8.51
N CYS A 29 6.66 -7.09 -8.39
CA CYS A 29 7.37 -6.02 -9.07
C CYS A 29 8.79 -6.46 -9.45
N ASN A 30 9.35 -5.90 -10.53
CA ASN A 30 10.73 -6.15 -10.98
C ASN A 30 11.65 -4.94 -10.79
N SER A 31 11.22 -3.92 -10.03
CA SER A 31 12.00 -2.71 -9.81
C SER A 31 13.21 -2.94 -8.90
N THR A 32 14.35 -2.38 -9.30
CA THR A 32 15.59 -2.35 -8.52
C THR A 32 15.67 -1.16 -7.57
N LEU A 33 14.60 -0.35 -7.47
CA LEU A 33 14.50 0.77 -6.54
C LEU A 33 14.87 0.30 -5.13
N THR A 34 15.85 0.98 -4.53
CA THR A 34 16.26 0.70 -3.15
C THR A 34 15.22 1.24 -2.18
N VAL A 35 14.74 0.35 -1.31
CA VAL A 35 13.79 0.63 -0.23
C VAL A 35 14.31 0.00 1.06
N PHE A 36 13.57 0.18 2.15
CA PHE A 36 13.79 -0.57 3.38
C PHE A 36 12.76 -1.70 3.50
N ASP A 37 13.25 -2.91 3.79
CA ASP A 37 12.42 -4.06 4.17
C ASP A 37 11.81 -3.78 5.54
N PHE A 38 10.52 -3.44 5.54
CA PHE A 38 9.84 -3.04 6.77
C PHE A 38 9.42 -4.25 7.61
N ASP A 39 9.35 -5.44 7.00
CA ASP A 39 9.20 -6.71 7.68
C ASP A 39 10.42 -6.99 8.58
N GLY A 40 11.63 -6.81 8.03
CA GLY A 40 12.88 -6.93 8.77
C GLY A 40 13.08 -5.83 9.84
N LEU A 41 12.70 -4.58 9.52
CA LEU A 41 12.71 -3.50 10.53
C LEU A 41 11.78 -3.78 11.71
N LYS A 42 10.60 -4.35 11.44
CA LYS A 42 9.68 -4.80 12.48
C LYS A 42 10.31 -5.92 13.32
N ASP A 43 10.98 -6.89 12.71
CA ASP A 43 11.67 -7.97 13.43
C ASP A 43 12.78 -7.42 14.34
N TRP A 44 13.63 -6.53 13.81
CA TRP A 44 14.64 -5.81 14.60
C TRP A 44 14.02 -5.10 15.81
N TYR A 45 12.92 -4.36 15.60
CA TYR A 45 12.26 -3.62 16.68
C TYR A 45 11.75 -4.57 17.78
N VAL A 46 11.12 -5.68 17.39
CA VAL A 46 10.56 -6.65 18.33
C VAL A 46 11.67 -7.33 19.14
N GLU A 47 12.75 -7.74 18.48
CA GLU A 47 13.89 -8.38 19.13
C GLU A 47 14.59 -7.45 20.14
N ASN A 48 14.76 -6.17 19.78
CA ASN A 48 15.55 -5.22 20.58
C ASN A 48 14.74 -4.47 21.63
N HIS A 49 13.44 -4.30 21.41
CA HIS A 49 12.61 -3.44 22.26
C HIS A 49 11.44 -4.16 22.92
N LEU A 50 10.99 -5.30 22.37
CA LEU A 50 9.83 -6.04 22.87
C LEU A 50 10.13 -7.54 23.14
N PRO A 51 11.20 -7.91 23.88
CA PRO A 51 11.65 -9.30 24.02
C PRO A 51 10.67 -10.24 24.75
N LYS A 52 9.60 -9.70 25.34
CA LYS A 52 8.57 -10.47 26.07
C LYS A 52 7.22 -10.50 25.35
N LEU A 53 7.18 -10.00 24.12
CA LEU A 53 5.94 -9.90 23.37
C LEU A 53 5.45 -11.30 22.96
N THR A 54 4.18 -11.59 23.26
CA THR A 54 3.57 -12.89 22.93
C THR A 54 2.97 -12.92 21.54
N GLN A 55 2.67 -11.76 20.97
CA GLN A 55 2.10 -11.62 19.64
C GLN A 55 2.79 -10.47 18.90
N THR A 56 3.54 -10.83 17.88
CA THR A 56 4.28 -9.90 17.03
C THR A 56 3.31 -9.02 16.23
N PRO A 57 3.54 -7.69 16.15
CA PRO A 57 2.77 -6.82 15.26
C PRO A 57 2.90 -7.27 13.80
N CYS A 58 1.94 -6.90 12.98
CA CYS A 58 2.07 -7.04 11.54
C CYS A 58 2.86 -5.85 10.95
N SER A 59 3.33 -6.00 9.72
CA SER A 59 4.05 -4.95 9.00
C SER A 59 3.65 -4.88 7.53
N ASN A 60 3.73 -3.67 7.00
CA ASN A 60 3.86 -3.39 5.58
C ASN A 60 5.16 -4.03 5.06
N ASP A 61 5.22 -4.34 3.78
CA ASP A 61 6.39 -5.01 3.21
C ASP A 61 7.57 -4.06 3.03
N ALA A 62 7.33 -2.82 2.59
CA ALA A 62 8.41 -1.87 2.30
C ALA A 62 8.14 -0.44 2.77
N LEU A 63 9.23 0.26 3.11
CA LEU A 63 9.30 1.70 3.29
C LEU A 63 10.22 2.30 2.22
N TRP A 64 9.64 3.00 1.25
CA TRP A 64 10.41 3.81 0.30
C TRP A 64 10.67 5.18 0.93
N LEU A 65 11.95 5.46 1.19
CA LEU A 65 12.40 6.65 1.88
C LEU A 65 13.58 7.30 1.15
N ASP A 66 13.37 8.51 0.65
CA ASP A 66 14.39 9.40 0.09
C ASP A 66 14.01 10.88 0.36
N ASP A 67 14.73 11.82 -0.24
CA ASP A 67 14.51 13.27 -0.05
C ASP A 67 13.08 13.72 -0.40
N ASN A 68 12.39 13.01 -1.30
CA ASN A 68 11.06 13.33 -1.80
C ASN A 68 9.98 12.36 -1.30
N HIS A 69 10.36 11.15 -0.92
CA HIS A 69 9.44 10.06 -0.64
C HIS A 69 9.53 9.59 0.81
N VAL A 70 8.37 9.45 1.45
CA VAL A 70 8.18 8.64 2.65
C VAL A 70 6.92 7.84 2.36
N VAL A 71 7.07 6.59 1.95
CA VAL A 71 5.94 5.81 1.39
C VAL A 71 5.95 4.42 1.98
N PHE A 72 4.84 4.05 2.63
CA PHE A 72 4.59 2.63 2.91
C PHE A 72 4.01 1.94 1.69
N ILE A 73 4.53 0.74 1.43
CA ILE A 73 4.10 -0.10 0.31
C ILE A 73 3.73 -1.46 0.88
N GLU A 74 2.54 -1.93 0.52
CA GLU A 74 2.04 -3.28 0.80
C GLU A 74 1.80 -4.00 -0.52
N PHE A 75 2.31 -5.21 -0.67
CA PHE A 75 2.08 -6.12 -1.78
C PHE A 75 1.08 -7.20 -1.38
N LYS A 76 0.02 -7.37 -2.16
CA LYS A 76 -0.95 -8.45 -1.96
C LYS A 76 -1.14 -9.26 -3.23
N ASN A 77 -0.46 -10.41 -3.28
CA ASN A 77 -0.52 -11.30 -4.43
C ASN A 77 -1.78 -12.18 -4.44
N GLY A 78 -2.45 -12.36 -3.30
CA GLY A 78 -3.64 -13.20 -3.14
C GLY A 78 -4.96 -12.47 -3.43
N LYS A 79 -6.08 -13.22 -3.42
CA LYS A 79 -7.43 -12.63 -3.43
C LYS A 79 -7.60 -11.74 -2.18
N ILE A 80 -8.22 -10.58 -2.35
CA ILE A 80 -8.55 -9.69 -1.23
C ILE A 80 -10.02 -9.86 -0.88
N GLY A 81 -10.31 -10.78 0.04
CA GLY A 81 -11.62 -10.93 0.67
C GLY A 81 -11.75 -10.08 1.93
N PRO A 82 -12.86 -10.20 2.69
CA PRO A 82 -13.08 -9.43 3.91
C PRO A 82 -12.00 -9.65 4.98
N VAL A 83 -11.44 -10.87 5.09
CA VAL A 83 -10.40 -11.19 6.07
C VAL A 83 -9.09 -10.51 5.66
N GLU A 84 -8.65 -10.71 4.42
CA GLU A 84 -7.42 -10.13 3.90
C GLU A 84 -7.48 -8.59 3.87
N ASN A 85 -8.66 -8.02 3.62
CA ASN A 85 -8.85 -6.57 3.69
C ASN A 85 -8.63 -6.04 5.12
N ASN A 86 -9.00 -6.80 6.15
CA ASN A 86 -8.73 -6.43 7.54
C ASN A 86 -7.24 -6.61 7.88
N GLU A 87 -6.59 -7.67 7.38
CA GLU A 87 -5.14 -7.87 7.53
C GLU A 87 -4.34 -6.69 6.98
N ILE A 88 -4.69 -6.20 5.78
CA ILE A 88 -4.07 -4.99 5.19
C ILE A 88 -4.24 -3.78 6.10
N VAL A 89 -5.41 -3.62 6.72
CA VAL A 89 -5.68 -2.52 7.66
C VAL A 89 -4.85 -2.68 8.94
N PHE A 90 -4.70 -3.89 9.47
CA PHE A 90 -3.86 -4.14 10.64
C PHE A 90 -2.38 -3.87 10.34
N LYS A 91 -1.87 -4.38 9.21
CA LYS A 91 -0.51 -4.08 8.73
C LYS A 91 -0.25 -2.57 8.64
N LEU A 92 -1.19 -1.82 8.07
CA LEU A 92 -1.11 -0.36 7.97
C LEU A 92 -1.03 0.31 9.35
N TYR A 93 -1.90 -0.08 10.29
CA TYR A 93 -1.91 0.50 11.63
C TYR A 93 -0.65 0.15 12.42
N ASP A 94 -0.28 -1.13 12.46
CA ASP A 94 0.89 -1.59 13.20
C ASP A 94 2.17 -0.97 12.65
N SER A 95 2.33 -0.89 11.33
CA SER A 95 3.50 -0.25 10.71
C SER A 95 3.61 1.23 11.05
N LEU A 96 2.48 1.93 11.02
CA LEU A 96 2.45 3.34 11.39
C LEU A 96 2.79 3.51 12.87
N LEU A 97 2.24 2.69 13.76
CA LEU A 97 2.56 2.75 15.18
C LEU A 97 4.03 2.46 15.47
N LEU A 98 4.62 1.49 14.77
CA LEU A 98 6.06 1.22 14.84
C LEU A 98 6.87 2.44 14.39
N LEU A 99 6.57 3.00 13.22
CA LEU A 99 7.29 4.16 12.68
C LEU A 99 7.19 5.41 13.56
N LEU A 100 6.07 5.55 14.27
CA LEU A 100 5.81 6.67 15.18
C LEU A 100 6.40 6.47 16.58
N ASP A 101 7.02 5.33 16.86
CA ASP A 101 7.73 5.10 18.11
C ASP A 101 9.08 5.82 18.13
N ASP A 102 9.56 6.20 19.33
CA ASP A 102 10.80 6.98 19.50
C ASP A 102 12.06 6.23 19.05
N LYS A 103 11.98 4.91 18.85
CA LYS A 103 13.09 4.06 18.37
C LYS A 103 13.32 4.15 16.86
N PHE A 104 12.34 4.59 16.08
CA PHE A 104 12.52 4.82 14.66
C PHE A 104 12.80 6.29 14.37
N ASP A 105 14.00 6.60 13.88
CA ASP A 105 14.38 7.94 13.48
C ASP A 105 14.68 8.02 11.97
N LEU A 106 13.88 8.81 11.26
CA LEU A 106 14.08 9.10 9.84
C LEU A 106 14.85 10.40 9.60
N SER A 107 15.26 11.12 10.64
CA SER A 107 15.88 12.45 10.57
C SER A 107 17.15 12.51 9.70
N TYR A 108 17.85 11.37 9.58
CA TYR A 108 19.02 11.23 8.71
C TYR A 108 18.71 11.53 7.22
N CYS A 109 17.49 11.21 6.77
CA CYS A 109 16.99 11.42 5.41
C CYS A 109 15.96 12.57 5.36
N ARG A 110 15.16 12.70 6.41
CA ARG A 110 14.09 13.69 6.54
C ARG A 110 14.31 14.56 7.77
N PRO A 111 15.11 15.64 7.70
CA PRO A 111 15.45 16.47 8.86
C PRO A 111 14.25 17.08 9.59
N ASP A 112 13.10 17.15 8.92
CA ASP A 112 11.82 17.62 9.43
C ASP A 112 10.96 16.52 10.08
N PHE A 113 11.45 15.28 10.13
CA PHE A 113 10.72 14.12 10.65
C PHE A 113 10.21 14.36 12.07
N LYS A 114 8.93 14.04 12.29
CA LYS A 114 8.33 14.02 13.63
C LYS A 114 7.51 12.76 13.80
N GLN A 115 7.68 12.11 14.95
CA GLN A 115 6.95 10.93 15.38
C GLN A 115 5.51 11.28 15.82
N ASN A 116 4.70 11.79 14.90
CA ASN A 116 3.27 11.96 15.12
C ASN A 116 2.44 11.87 13.83
N ILE A 117 1.13 11.67 14.01
CA ILE A 117 0.17 11.55 12.90
C ILE A 117 0.10 12.83 12.05
N SER A 118 0.39 14.01 12.61
CA SER A 118 0.37 15.25 11.80
C SER A 118 1.45 15.22 10.72
N TYR A 119 2.65 14.75 11.06
CA TYR A 119 3.72 14.57 10.10
C TYR A 119 3.34 13.60 8.98
N THR A 120 2.83 12.42 9.33
CA THR A 120 2.50 11.40 8.31
C THR A 120 1.34 11.83 7.42
N ARG A 121 0.35 12.53 7.98
CA ARG A 121 -0.75 13.14 7.21
C ARG A 121 -0.28 14.18 6.21
N GLU A 122 0.85 14.84 6.45
CA GLU A 122 1.36 15.93 5.61
C GLU A 122 2.46 15.48 4.64
N HIS A 123 3.21 14.43 4.98
CA HIS A 123 4.44 14.07 4.26
C HIS A 123 4.53 12.62 3.81
N MET A 124 3.66 11.73 4.29
CA MET A 124 3.77 10.29 4.05
C MET A 124 2.65 9.79 3.16
N ASP A 125 2.98 9.00 2.15
CA ASP A 125 2.00 8.32 1.30
C ASP A 125 1.90 6.83 1.63
N TYR A 126 0.80 6.22 1.20
CA TYR A 126 0.58 4.78 1.31
C TYR A 126 0.18 4.20 -0.05
N ILE A 127 0.77 3.06 -0.41
CA ILE A 127 0.46 2.33 -1.63
C ILE A 127 0.13 0.87 -1.28
N LEU A 128 -1.03 0.40 -1.71
CA LEU A 128 -1.31 -1.03 -1.82
C LEU A 128 -1.17 -1.46 -3.29
N VAL A 129 -0.30 -2.42 -3.54
CA VAL A 129 -0.13 -3.08 -4.84
C VAL A 129 -0.85 -4.44 -4.79
N TYR A 130 -1.94 -4.59 -5.53
CA TYR A 130 -2.75 -5.82 -5.53
C TYR A 130 -2.61 -6.60 -6.84
N ASN A 131 -2.81 -7.91 -6.78
CA ASN A 131 -2.79 -8.73 -7.99
C ASN A 131 -4.09 -8.57 -8.80
N ALA A 132 -3.99 -7.99 -10.00
CA ALA A 132 -5.13 -7.83 -10.90
C ALA A 132 -5.81 -9.17 -11.27
N ASP A 133 -5.03 -10.23 -11.50
CA ASP A 133 -5.56 -11.53 -11.93
C ASP A 133 -6.36 -12.24 -10.84
N LYS A 134 -6.12 -11.88 -9.56
CA LYS A 134 -6.82 -12.44 -8.39
C LYS A 134 -7.87 -11.49 -7.81
N TYR A 135 -8.01 -10.29 -8.40
CA TYR A 135 -8.98 -9.30 -7.94
C TYR A 135 -10.38 -9.62 -8.46
N ASP A 136 -11.34 -9.73 -7.55
CA ASP A 136 -12.74 -10.03 -7.85
C ASP A 136 -13.52 -8.72 -8.08
N GLU A 137 -13.54 -8.27 -9.34
CA GLU A 137 -14.28 -7.07 -9.76
C GLU A 137 -15.79 -7.24 -9.68
N GLU A 138 -16.31 -8.46 -9.64
CA GLU A 138 -17.75 -8.74 -9.61
C GLU A 138 -18.28 -8.78 -8.16
N HIS A 139 -17.48 -9.29 -7.23
CA HIS A 139 -17.86 -9.48 -5.83
C HIS A 139 -17.00 -8.65 -4.88
N HIS A 140 -17.15 -7.32 -4.96
CA HIS A 140 -16.43 -6.40 -4.10
C HIS A 140 -16.67 -6.62 -2.60
N THR A 141 -15.61 -6.46 -1.80
CA THR A 141 -15.67 -6.49 -0.34
C THR A 141 -16.59 -5.38 0.21
N PRO A 142 -17.19 -5.55 1.40
CA PRO A 142 -17.97 -4.48 2.05
C PRO A 142 -17.19 -3.17 2.20
N HIS A 143 -15.88 -3.25 2.41
CA HIS A 143 -14.98 -2.09 2.51
C HIS A 143 -14.85 -1.37 1.17
N THR A 144 -14.67 -2.12 0.09
CA THR A 144 -14.62 -1.56 -1.28
C THR A 144 -15.93 -0.87 -1.62
N LYS A 145 -17.07 -1.49 -1.33
CA LYS A 145 -18.39 -0.90 -1.59
C LYS A 145 -18.56 0.45 -0.89
N LYS A 146 -18.31 0.49 0.42
CA LYS A 146 -18.37 1.74 1.21
C LYS A 146 -17.35 2.78 0.76
N GLY A 147 -16.15 2.36 0.35
CA GLY A 147 -15.10 3.26 -0.15
C GLY A 147 -15.46 3.89 -1.49
N LEU A 148 -16.06 3.13 -2.39
CA LEU A 148 -16.57 3.64 -3.66
C LEU A 148 -17.71 4.65 -3.45
N GLU A 149 -18.63 4.38 -2.53
CA GLU A 149 -19.69 5.32 -2.14
C GLU A 149 -19.12 6.64 -1.60
N ARG A 150 -18.12 6.60 -0.70
CA ARG A 150 -17.42 7.80 -0.20
C ARG A 150 -16.74 8.60 -1.31
N GLN A 151 -16.29 7.92 -2.35
CA GLN A 151 -15.67 8.52 -3.53
C GLN A 151 -16.70 8.94 -4.61
N GLY A 152 -18.00 8.88 -4.31
CA GLY A 152 -19.07 9.34 -5.20
C GLY A 152 -19.42 8.37 -6.33
N VAL A 153 -18.97 7.13 -6.26
CA VAL A 153 -19.27 6.10 -7.26
C VAL A 153 -20.61 5.44 -6.94
N GLN A 154 -21.60 5.59 -7.82
CA GLN A 154 -22.91 4.96 -7.68
C GLN A 154 -22.90 3.51 -8.18
N PHE A 155 -22.98 2.55 -7.26
CA PHE A 155 -22.95 1.11 -7.54
C PHE A 155 -24.07 0.60 -8.44
N SER A 156 -25.29 1.12 -8.26
CA SER A 156 -26.47 0.71 -9.03
C SER A 156 -26.27 0.89 -10.54
N LYS A 157 -25.57 1.95 -10.96
CA LYS A 157 -25.26 2.21 -12.37
C LYS A 157 -24.17 1.28 -12.93
N LEU A 158 -23.29 0.76 -12.08
CA LEU A 158 -22.23 -0.17 -12.48
C LEU A 158 -22.81 -1.57 -12.71
N GLU A 159 -23.64 -2.07 -11.80
CA GLU A 159 -24.30 -3.37 -11.94
C GLU A 159 -25.20 -3.44 -13.19
N GLU A 160 -25.95 -2.38 -13.48
CA GLU A 160 -26.78 -2.29 -14.68
C GLU A 160 -25.96 -2.26 -15.99
N ALA A 161 -24.75 -1.67 -15.97
CA ALA A 161 -23.87 -1.60 -17.13
C ALA A 161 -23.14 -2.92 -17.40
N SER A 162 -22.85 -3.70 -16.36
CA SER A 162 -22.22 -5.03 -16.47
C SER A 162 -23.20 -6.07 -17.03
N LYS A 163 -24.47 -6.03 -16.61
CA LYS A 163 -25.54 -6.92 -17.12
C LYS A 163 -25.84 -6.78 -18.62
N ARG A 164 -25.38 -5.70 -19.26
CA ARG A 164 -25.61 -5.43 -20.70
C ARG A 164 -24.47 -5.90 -21.61
N GLN A 165 -23.40 -6.49 -21.08
CA GLN A 165 -22.23 -6.92 -21.87
C GLN A 165 -22.24 -8.43 -22.19
N ASN A 166 -21.78 -8.77 -23.40
CA ASN A 166 -21.68 -10.15 -23.88
C ASN A 166 -20.55 -10.90 -23.13
N PRO A 167 -20.76 -12.13 -22.60
CA PRO A 167 -19.81 -12.81 -21.70
C PRO A 167 -18.41 -13.05 -22.27
N GLN A 168 -18.26 -13.04 -23.60
CA GLN A 168 -16.99 -13.30 -24.29
C GLN A 168 -16.04 -12.09 -24.39
N ASN A 169 -16.50 -10.87 -24.07
CA ASN A 169 -15.67 -9.64 -24.09
C ASN A 169 -15.34 -9.09 -22.68
N ALA A 170 -15.59 -9.86 -21.63
CA ALA A 170 -15.67 -9.38 -20.25
C ALA A 170 -14.33 -9.35 -19.47
N LYS A 171 -13.22 -9.86 -20.03
CA LYS A 171 -12.01 -10.14 -19.23
C LYS A 171 -11.15 -8.93 -18.82
N SER A 172 -11.51 -7.67 -19.14
CA SER A 172 -10.61 -6.54 -18.82
C SER A 172 -11.21 -5.13 -18.96
N ARG A 173 -12.51 -4.91 -18.67
CA ARG A 173 -13.13 -3.57 -18.89
C ARG A 173 -14.27 -3.20 -17.91
N THR A 174 -14.27 -3.74 -16.70
CA THR A 174 -15.48 -3.82 -15.89
C THR A 174 -15.52 -2.72 -14.83
N ALA A 175 -16.63 -1.96 -14.81
CA ALA A 175 -17.05 -1.00 -13.78
C ALA A 175 -16.06 0.09 -13.29
N ILE A 176 -14.93 -0.28 -12.67
CA ILE A 176 -13.91 0.64 -12.14
C ILE A 176 -13.32 1.51 -13.24
N TYR A 177 -13.03 0.93 -14.42
CA TYR A 177 -12.54 1.69 -15.58
C TYR A 177 -13.58 2.72 -16.10
N LYS A 178 -14.88 2.43 -15.95
CA LYS A 178 -15.96 3.37 -16.30
C LYS A 178 -16.10 4.48 -15.26
N ALA A 179 -15.97 4.14 -13.96
CA ALA A 179 -15.94 5.13 -12.88
C ALA A 179 -14.70 6.04 -12.97
N PHE A 180 -13.53 5.47 -13.31
CA PHE A 180 -12.27 6.16 -13.56
C PHE A 180 -12.36 7.15 -14.74
N ARG A 181 -13.02 6.76 -15.85
CA ARG A 181 -13.31 7.67 -16.97
C ARG A 181 -14.28 8.80 -16.59
N ALA A 182 -15.31 8.51 -15.79
CA ALA A 182 -16.35 9.48 -15.45
C ALA A 182 -15.87 10.56 -14.46
N LEU A 183 -14.90 10.26 -13.60
CA LEU A 183 -14.40 11.14 -12.54
C LEU A 183 -13.22 12.03 -12.95
N GLY A 184 -12.84 12.04 -14.23
CA GLY A 184 -11.86 12.99 -14.76
C GLY A 184 -10.42 12.76 -14.29
N LYS A 185 -9.94 11.51 -14.32
CA LYS A 185 -8.57 11.09 -13.96
C LYS A 185 -8.23 11.05 -12.46
N ARG A 186 -9.22 11.03 -11.55
CA ARG A 186 -8.95 10.70 -10.14
C ARG A 186 -8.78 9.18 -9.99
N SER A 187 -7.64 8.74 -9.47
CA SER A 187 -7.39 7.34 -9.11
C SER A 187 -8.36 6.91 -8.01
N ILE A 188 -9.21 5.93 -8.32
CA ILE A 188 -10.13 5.34 -7.33
C ILE A 188 -9.31 4.50 -6.35
N ILE A 189 -9.51 4.74 -5.06
CA ILE A 189 -8.85 3.99 -3.99
C ILE A 189 -9.77 2.83 -3.57
N LEU A 190 -9.30 1.60 -3.77
CA LEU A 190 -10.05 0.38 -3.49
C LEU A 190 -9.93 -0.04 -2.01
N PHE A 191 -10.64 -1.12 -1.65
CA PHE A 191 -10.53 -1.79 -0.34
C PHE A 191 -10.86 -0.90 0.87
N GLY A 192 -11.55 0.20 0.63
CA GLY A 192 -11.94 1.18 1.66
C GLY A 192 -10.76 1.92 2.28
N LEU A 193 -9.59 1.91 1.64
CA LEU A 193 -8.38 2.58 2.13
C LEU A 193 -8.42 4.10 1.92
N ASP A 194 -9.38 4.59 1.12
CA ASP A 194 -9.63 6.02 0.89
C ASP A 194 -9.81 6.80 2.20
N ARG A 195 -10.35 6.15 3.24
CA ARG A 195 -10.57 6.76 4.56
C ARG A 195 -9.29 7.19 5.28
N PHE A 196 -8.13 6.69 4.86
CA PHE A 196 -6.83 7.02 5.47
C PHE A 196 -6.18 8.23 4.83
N LYS A 197 -6.62 8.62 3.62
CA LYS A 197 -6.14 9.81 2.92
C LYS A 197 -6.60 11.07 3.66
N GLY A 198 -5.66 11.95 3.98
CA GLY A 198 -5.89 13.16 4.77
C GLY A 198 -6.16 12.91 6.26
N TYR A 199 -6.15 11.64 6.71
CA TYR A 199 -6.22 11.29 8.12
C TYR A 199 -4.85 10.82 8.64
N LEU A 200 -4.35 9.71 8.12
CA LEU A 200 -3.06 9.12 8.51
C LEU A 200 -1.95 9.41 7.50
N PHE A 201 -2.31 9.53 6.22
CA PHE A 201 -1.38 9.72 5.11
C PHE A 201 -1.79 10.93 4.27
N ARG A 202 -0.81 11.58 3.66
CA ARG A 202 -0.97 12.64 2.67
C ARG A 202 -1.77 12.12 1.47
N GLN A 203 -1.27 11.06 0.83
CA GLN A 203 -1.96 10.36 -0.25
C GLN A 203 -2.08 8.87 0.04
N VAL A 204 -3.10 8.25 -0.53
CA VAL A 204 -3.31 6.81 -0.50
C VAL A 204 -3.62 6.35 -1.92
N TYR A 205 -2.95 5.28 -2.34
CA TYR A 205 -3.12 4.69 -3.66
C TYR A 205 -3.39 3.19 -3.55
N THR A 206 -4.19 2.68 -4.47
CA THR A 206 -4.34 1.25 -4.74
C THR A 206 -4.05 1.04 -6.21
N MET A 207 -3.07 0.20 -6.53
CA MET A 207 -2.60 0.00 -7.89
C MET A 207 -2.48 -1.51 -8.16
N ASN A 208 -2.79 -1.94 -9.36
CA ASN A 208 -2.32 -3.25 -9.81
C ASN A 208 -0.83 -3.19 -10.20
N GLN A 209 -0.26 -4.34 -10.56
CA GLN A 209 1.16 -4.45 -10.89
C GLN A 209 1.59 -3.51 -12.03
N SER A 210 0.80 -3.40 -13.10
CA SER A 210 1.13 -2.54 -14.25
C SER A 210 0.97 -1.05 -13.94
N GLU A 211 -0.06 -0.68 -13.17
CA GLU A 211 -0.26 0.70 -12.70
C GLU A 211 0.89 1.14 -11.78
N PHE A 212 1.37 0.24 -10.93
CA PHE A 212 2.49 0.51 -10.04
C PHE A 212 3.81 0.67 -10.81
N GLU A 213 4.08 -0.19 -11.80
CA GLU A 213 5.25 -0.04 -12.67
C GLU A 213 5.24 1.31 -13.42
N GLN A 214 4.08 1.70 -13.97
CA GLN A 214 3.92 3.01 -14.62
C GLN A 214 4.12 4.16 -13.61
N TYR A 215 3.59 4.03 -12.39
CA TYR A 215 3.79 5.03 -11.35
C TYR A 215 5.28 5.23 -11.03
N LEU A 216 6.06 4.15 -10.91
CA LEU A 216 7.50 4.23 -10.69
C LEU A 216 8.23 4.92 -11.86
N GLN A 217 7.83 4.66 -13.11
CA GLN A 217 8.34 5.37 -14.30
C GLN A 217 8.03 6.87 -14.24
N GLU A 218 6.81 7.24 -13.85
CA GLU A 218 6.40 8.64 -13.69
C GLU A 218 7.14 9.35 -12.55
N GLN A 219 7.55 8.63 -11.50
CA GLN A 219 8.43 9.15 -10.45
C GLN A 219 9.92 9.22 -10.87
N GLY A 220 10.28 8.64 -12.03
CA GLY A 220 11.65 8.64 -12.54
C GLY A 220 12.60 7.70 -11.80
N VAL A 221 12.08 6.60 -11.26
CA VAL A 221 12.84 5.65 -10.41
C VAL A 221 12.95 4.22 -10.99
N THR A 222 12.68 4.09 -12.29
CA THR A 222 12.85 2.85 -13.09
C THR A 222 13.88 3.06 -14.19
#